data_AF-V8NUJ0-F1
#
_entry.id   AF-V8NUJ0-F1
#
_cell.length_a   1.000
_cell.length_b   1.000
_cell.length_c   1.000
_cell.angle_alpha   90.00
_cell.angle_beta   90.00
_cell.angle_gamma   90.00
#
_symmetry.space_group_name_H-M   'P 1'
#
loop_
_entity.id
_entity.type
_entity.pdbx_description
1 polymer ?
#
loop_
_entity_poly.entity_id
_entity_poly.type
_entity_poly.pdbx_seq_one_letter_code
_entity_poly.pdbx_strand_id
1 'polypeptide(L)'
;MTTKRALCNVKGLSEAKVEKIKEAANKLIEPGFLTAFEYSEKRKMVFHITTGSQEFELNSEQAKPNFLILFVKCSSRPDRLRDIADRFNADHEAVLDNVLYARAYTSEHQMELLDYVAGKFHEEPGIFKLLIIDSIMALFRVDFSGRGELAERQQKLAQMLSRLQKISEEYNVAVFVTNQMTSDPGATMTFQADPKKPIGGHILAHASTTRISLRKGRGELRIAKIYDR
;
A
#
# COMPACT_ATOMS: atom_id res chain seq x y z
N MET A 1 9.15 -9.23 10.35
CA MET A 1 8.86 -10.67 10.62
C MET A 1 9.29 -11.57 9.47
N THR A 2 10.21 -12.50 9.71
CA THR A 2 10.77 -13.42 8.71
C THR A 2 10.64 -14.87 9.18
N THR A 3 10.34 -15.80 8.27
CA THR A 3 10.18 -17.22 8.61
C THR A 3 11.53 -17.91 8.76
N LYS A 4 11.61 -18.95 9.61
CA LYS A 4 12.81 -19.81 9.72
C LYS A 4 13.25 -20.33 8.34
N ARG A 5 12.29 -20.78 7.54
CA ARG A 5 12.54 -21.28 6.17
C ARG A 5 13.23 -20.24 5.28
N ALA A 6 12.79 -18.98 5.32
CA ALA A 6 13.41 -17.92 4.52
C ALA A 6 14.85 -17.64 4.99
N LEU A 7 15.11 -17.67 6.29
CA LEU A 7 16.47 -17.48 6.83
C LEU A 7 17.41 -18.64 6.49
N CYS A 8 16.93 -19.88 6.51
CA CYS A 8 17.73 -21.05 6.12
C CYS A 8 18.09 -21.05 4.62
N ASN A 9 17.35 -20.33 3.77
CA ASN A 9 17.67 -20.20 2.36
C ASN A 9 18.84 -19.22 2.09
N VAL A 10 19.26 -18.44 3.09
CA VAL A 10 20.38 -17.51 2.97
C VAL A 10 21.69 -18.29 3.05
N LYS A 11 22.52 -18.18 2.01
CA LYS A 11 23.85 -18.82 1.97
C LYS A 11 24.67 -18.41 3.20
N GLY A 12 25.17 -19.41 3.94
CA GLY A 12 26.01 -19.19 5.14
C GLY A 12 25.26 -19.19 6.49
N LEU A 13 23.93 -19.24 6.48
CA LEU A 13 23.10 -19.41 7.69
C LEU A 13 22.68 -20.88 7.85
N SER A 14 23.23 -21.56 8.87
CA SER A 14 22.77 -22.90 9.27
C SER A 14 21.57 -22.81 10.21
N GLU A 15 20.79 -23.90 10.31
CA GLU A 15 19.61 -23.93 11.18
C GLU A 15 19.94 -23.58 12.64
N ALA A 16 21.06 -24.07 13.16
CA ALA A 16 21.51 -23.77 14.52
C ALA A 16 21.80 -22.28 14.73
N LYS A 17 22.33 -21.58 13.70
CA LYS A 17 22.51 -20.12 13.77
C LYS A 17 21.17 -19.39 13.73
N VAL A 18 20.23 -19.86 12.90
CA VAL A 18 18.89 -19.27 12.79
C VAL A 18 18.12 -19.37 14.11
N GLU A 19 18.22 -20.48 14.84
CA GLU A 19 17.58 -20.58 16.17
C GLU A 19 18.18 -19.61 17.17
N LYS A 20 19.51 -19.45 17.21
CA LYS A 20 20.16 -18.45 18.07
C LYS A 20 19.69 -17.02 17.79
N ILE A 21 19.49 -16.68 16.51
CA ILE A 21 18.95 -15.36 16.11
C ILE A 21 17.52 -15.18 16.64
N LYS A 22 16.68 -16.21 16.51
CA LYS A 22 15.30 -16.18 17.02
C LYS A 22 15.25 -16.06 18.55
N GLU A 23 16.09 -16.81 19.26
CA GLU A 23 16.20 -16.70 20.72
C GLU A 23 16.61 -15.30 21.17
N ALA A 24 17.56 -14.67 20.45
CA ALA A 24 17.95 -13.29 20.72
C ALA A 24 16.80 -12.30 20.45
N ALA A 25 16.06 -12.46 19.35
CA ALA A 25 14.92 -11.61 19.02
C ALA A 25 13.79 -11.72 20.08
N ASN A 26 13.50 -12.93 20.57
CA ASN A 26 12.50 -13.16 21.61
C ASN A 26 12.86 -12.53 22.96
N LYS A 27 14.15 -12.27 23.22
CA LYS A 27 14.61 -11.55 24.42
C LYS A 27 14.43 -10.03 24.29
N LEU A 28 14.40 -9.49 23.07
CA LEU A 28 14.22 -8.07 22.80
C LEU A 28 12.74 -7.69 22.70
N ILE A 29 11.94 -8.56 22.08
CA ILE A 29 10.51 -8.38 21.89
C ILE A 29 9.85 -9.58 22.56
N GLU A 30 9.26 -9.36 23.73
CA GLU A 30 8.59 -10.42 24.48
C GLU A 30 7.32 -10.86 23.73
N PRO A 31 7.26 -12.11 23.22
CA PRO A 31 6.07 -12.61 22.56
C PRO A 31 5.04 -12.99 23.64
N GLY A 32 4.18 -12.03 24.01
CA GLY A 32 3.14 -12.20 25.01
C GLY A 32 1.76 -11.78 24.51
N PHE A 33 0.75 -12.00 25.36
CA PHE A 33 -0.58 -11.45 25.16
C PHE A 33 -0.62 -10.03 25.71
N LEU A 34 -1.17 -9.10 24.93
CA LEU A 34 -1.48 -7.75 25.40
C LEU A 34 -2.98 -7.67 25.69
N THR A 35 -3.35 -6.96 26.75
CA THR A 35 -4.75 -6.61 27.00
C THR A 35 -5.25 -5.63 25.93
N ALA A 36 -6.57 -5.58 25.72
CA ALA A 36 -7.17 -4.64 24.78
C ALA A 36 -6.85 -3.17 25.15
N PHE A 37 -6.72 -2.88 26.45
CA PHE A 37 -6.32 -1.56 26.94
C PHE A 37 -4.90 -1.21 26.50
N GLU A 38 -3.90 -2.06 26.77
CA GLU A 38 -2.52 -1.83 26.33
C GLU A 38 -2.41 -1.72 24.80
N TYR A 39 -3.18 -2.52 24.06
CA TYR A 39 -3.23 -2.42 22.61
C TYR A 39 -3.82 -1.09 22.12
N SER A 40 -4.85 -0.57 22.80
CA SER A 40 -5.42 0.75 22.49
C SER A 40 -4.42 1.88 22.72
N GLU A 41 -3.62 1.82 23.79
CA GLU A 41 -2.52 2.77 24.03
C GLU A 41 -1.46 2.69 22.93
N LYS A 42 -1.07 1.47 22.52
CA LYS A 42 -0.13 1.26 21.40
C LYS A 42 -0.67 1.84 20.10
N ARG A 43 -1.98 1.71 19.83
CA ARG A 43 -2.64 2.23 18.62
C ARG A 43 -2.64 3.76 18.52
N LYS A 44 -2.36 4.50 19.60
CA LYS A 44 -2.21 5.97 19.55
C LYS A 44 -1.05 6.43 18.65
N MET A 45 -0.10 5.54 18.34
CA MET A 45 0.99 5.83 17.40
C MET A 45 0.53 5.87 15.93
N VAL A 46 -0.68 5.39 15.63
CA VAL A 46 -1.23 5.41 14.27
C VAL A 46 -1.68 6.82 13.94
N PHE A 47 -1.07 7.40 12.91
CA PHE A 47 -1.48 8.71 12.39
C PHE A 47 -2.46 8.55 11.23
N HIS A 48 -3.09 9.66 10.89
CA HIS A 48 -4.05 9.75 9.80
C HIS A 48 -3.60 10.86 8.84
N ILE A 49 -3.86 10.66 7.55
CA ILE A 49 -3.52 11.62 6.50
C ILE A 49 -4.82 12.21 5.96
N THR A 50 -4.94 13.54 6.04
CA THR A 50 -6.05 14.32 5.47
C THR A 50 -6.08 14.17 3.94
N THR A 51 -7.28 14.17 3.39
CA THR A 51 -7.52 14.08 1.94
C THR A 51 -7.76 15.45 1.32
N GLY A 52 -7.88 16.49 2.15
CA GLY A 52 -8.18 17.86 1.74
C GLY A 52 -9.66 18.12 1.46
N SER A 53 -10.54 17.17 1.82
CA SER A 53 -12.00 17.26 1.69
C SER A 53 -12.68 16.88 3.00
N GLN A 54 -13.38 17.84 3.61
CA GLN A 54 -14.06 17.65 4.91
C GLN A 54 -15.14 16.56 4.84
N GLU A 55 -15.92 16.53 3.76
CA GLU A 55 -16.97 15.52 3.57
C GLU A 55 -16.42 14.10 3.43
N PHE A 56 -15.20 13.97 2.92
CA PHE A 56 -14.52 12.68 2.78
C PHE A 56 -13.78 12.27 4.07
N GLU A 57 -13.51 13.24 4.96
CA GLU A 57 -12.75 13.09 6.20
C GLU A 57 -13.58 12.80 7.45
N LEU A 58 -14.92 12.85 7.38
CA LEU A 58 -15.84 12.62 8.50
C LEU A 58 -15.63 11.30 9.30
N ASN A 59 -14.64 10.46 8.92
CA ASN A 59 -14.28 9.21 9.57
C ASN A 59 -12.80 9.11 10.02
N SER A 60 -12.00 10.18 10.05
CA SER A 60 -10.60 10.10 10.54
C SER A 60 -10.07 11.42 11.10
N GLU A 61 -9.55 11.40 12.33
CA GLU A 61 -8.90 12.56 12.98
C GLU A 61 -7.63 13.00 12.26
N GLN A 62 -7.20 14.24 12.45
CA GLN A 62 -6.17 14.90 11.63
C GLN A 62 -4.76 14.72 12.19
N ALA A 63 -3.80 14.35 11.34
CA ALA A 63 -2.39 14.66 11.54
C ALA A 63 -1.79 15.23 10.25
N LYS A 64 -0.92 16.24 10.37
CA LYS A 64 -0.09 16.77 9.28
C LYS A 64 1.35 16.29 9.47
N PRO A 65 1.77 15.18 8.86
CA PRO A 65 3.19 14.90 8.74
C PRO A 65 3.82 15.67 7.59
N ASN A 66 5.11 15.99 7.71
CA ASN A 66 5.96 16.32 6.57
C ASN A 66 6.05 15.06 5.68
N PHE A 67 5.63 15.14 4.42
CA PHE A 67 5.35 13.96 3.61
C PHE A 67 6.50 13.65 2.66
N LEU A 68 7.18 12.53 2.88
CA LEU A 68 7.94 11.88 1.81
C LEU A 68 7.03 10.86 1.12
N ILE A 69 6.55 11.20 -0.08
CA ILE A 69 5.65 10.36 -0.86
C ILE A 69 6.48 9.56 -1.85
N LEU A 70 6.48 8.24 -1.74
CA LEU A 70 7.03 7.39 -2.80
C LEU A 70 5.93 7.02 -3.78
N PHE A 71 6.04 7.45 -5.03
CA PHE A 71 5.15 7.01 -6.11
C PHE A 71 5.77 5.84 -6.86
N VAL A 72 5.08 4.69 -6.84
CA VAL A 72 5.31 3.61 -7.79
C VAL A 72 4.25 3.71 -8.88
N LYS A 73 4.58 4.54 -9.89
CA LYS A 73 3.97 4.84 -11.21
C LYS A 73 2.59 5.55 -11.34
N CYS A 74 2.51 6.83 -10.97
CA CYS A 74 1.51 7.72 -11.57
C CYS A 74 2.03 8.32 -12.89
N SER A 75 1.11 8.74 -13.79
CA SER A 75 1.35 9.81 -14.75
C SER A 75 1.49 11.16 -14.02
N SER A 76 2.38 11.22 -13.02
CA SER A 76 2.58 12.40 -12.18
C SER A 76 3.14 13.51 -13.06
N ARG A 77 2.32 14.54 -13.27
CA ARG A 77 2.79 15.82 -13.79
C ARG A 77 3.21 16.63 -12.57
N PRO A 78 4.51 16.96 -12.41
CA PRO A 78 4.97 17.77 -11.27
C PRO A 78 4.20 19.09 -11.16
N ASP A 79 3.74 19.63 -12.29
CA ASP A 79 2.93 20.84 -12.35
C ASP A 79 1.65 20.75 -11.50
N ARG A 80 1.00 19.57 -11.46
CA ARG A 80 -0.21 19.39 -10.63
C ARG A 80 0.07 19.46 -9.14
N LEU A 81 1.29 19.18 -8.69
CA LEU A 81 1.67 19.33 -7.29
C LEU A 81 1.82 20.81 -6.93
N ARG A 82 2.26 21.65 -7.87
CA ARG A 82 2.35 23.12 -7.68
C ARG A 82 0.96 23.73 -7.47
N ASP A 83 -0.01 23.37 -8.31
CA ASP A 83 -1.41 23.83 -8.17
C ASP A 83 -2.00 23.45 -6.79
N ILE A 84 -1.64 22.27 -6.26
CA ILE A 84 -2.09 21.82 -4.95
C ILE A 84 -1.34 22.57 -3.84
N ALA A 85 -0.03 22.78 -3.99
CA ALA A 85 0.78 23.53 -3.04
C ALA A 85 0.29 24.97 -2.87
N ASP A 86 -0.13 25.63 -3.96
CA ASP A 86 -0.75 26.97 -3.95
C ASP A 86 -1.97 27.03 -3.05
N ARG A 87 -2.85 26.01 -3.12
CA ARG A 87 -4.05 25.93 -2.26
C ARG A 87 -3.69 25.86 -0.77
N PHE A 88 -2.54 25.27 -0.43
CA PHE A 88 -2.10 25.09 0.96
C PHE A 88 -1.07 26.14 1.42
N ASN A 89 -0.75 27.15 0.59
CA ASN A 89 0.32 28.13 0.84
C ASN A 89 1.67 27.47 1.19
N ALA A 90 1.99 26.35 0.53
CA ALA A 90 3.24 25.63 0.71
C ALA A 90 4.26 26.02 -0.37
N ASP A 91 5.54 26.01 -0.01
CA ASP A 91 6.61 26.27 -0.97
C ASP A 91 6.71 25.14 -2.01
N HIS A 92 6.82 25.52 -3.29
CA HIS A 92 6.78 24.59 -4.41
C HIS A 92 8.02 23.69 -4.44
N GLU A 93 9.19 24.27 -4.19
CA GLU A 93 10.47 23.55 -4.23
C GLU A 93 10.53 22.56 -3.07
N ALA A 94 10.20 23.01 -1.85
CA ALA A 94 10.13 22.14 -0.69
C ALA A 94 9.14 20.96 -0.87
N VAL A 95 7.98 21.16 -1.51
CA VAL A 95 7.03 20.07 -1.77
C VAL A 95 7.59 19.07 -2.77
N LEU A 96 8.27 19.52 -3.83
CA LEU A 96 8.81 18.65 -4.86
C LEU A 96 10.03 17.85 -4.36
N ASP A 97 10.89 18.45 -3.55
CA ASP A 97 12.05 17.77 -2.95
C ASP A 97 11.63 16.67 -1.97
N ASN A 98 10.49 16.86 -1.32
CA ASN A 98 9.89 15.86 -0.44
C ASN A 98 9.10 14.77 -1.20
N VAL A 99 9.20 14.62 -2.52
CA VAL A 99 8.51 13.54 -3.24
C VAL A 99 9.51 12.68 -3.99
N LEU A 100 9.64 11.42 -3.57
CA LEU A 100 10.47 10.44 -4.27
C LEU A 100 9.65 9.71 -5.34
N TYR A 101 10.18 9.63 -6.55
CA TYR A 101 9.51 8.99 -7.67
C TYR A 101 10.30 7.76 -8.16
N ALA A 102 9.60 6.63 -8.30
CA ALA A 102 10.16 5.42 -8.90
C ALA A 102 9.19 4.84 -9.94
N ARG A 103 9.71 4.55 -11.13
CA ARG A 103 8.90 3.96 -12.21
C ARG A 103 9.18 2.48 -12.36
N ALA A 104 8.19 1.66 -12.01
CA ALA A 104 8.17 0.25 -12.34
C ALA A 104 7.78 0.03 -13.82
N TYR A 105 8.50 -0.86 -14.49
CA TYR A 105 8.24 -1.25 -15.88
C TYR A 105 7.64 -2.65 -16.01
N THR A 106 7.92 -3.54 -15.05
CA THR A 106 7.42 -4.92 -14.97
C THR A 106 6.94 -5.22 -13.55
N SER A 107 6.11 -6.25 -13.39
CA SER A 107 5.62 -6.70 -12.08
C SER A 107 6.74 -7.20 -11.16
N GLU A 108 7.81 -7.77 -11.73
CA GLU A 108 9.00 -8.20 -10.99
C GLU A 108 9.83 -7.01 -10.51
N HIS A 109 10.09 -6.04 -11.38
CA HIS A 109 10.76 -4.79 -10.99
C HIS A 109 9.95 -4.03 -9.94
N GLN A 110 8.61 -4.07 -9.99
CA GLN A 110 7.76 -3.50 -8.95
C GLN A 110 8.00 -4.16 -7.58
N MET A 111 8.23 -5.48 -7.54
CA MET A 111 8.51 -6.20 -6.30
C MET A 111 9.92 -5.86 -5.77
N GLU A 112 10.92 -5.82 -6.64
CA GLU A 112 12.30 -5.45 -6.28
C GLU A 112 12.37 -4.02 -5.74
N LEU A 113 11.61 -3.08 -6.32
CA LEU A 113 11.53 -1.71 -5.82
C LEU A 113 11.13 -1.64 -4.35
N LEU A 114 10.28 -2.55 -3.86
CA LEU A 114 9.89 -2.59 -2.45
C LEU A 114 11.07 -2.87 -1.50
N ASP A 115 12.11 -3.56 -1.96
CA ASP A 115 13.31 -3.77 -1.15
C ASP A 115 14.15 -2.49 -1.07
N TYR A 116 14.22 -1.70 -2.15
CA TYR A 116 14.80 -0.36 -2.11
C TYR A 116 14.00 0.60 -1.22
N VAL A 117 12.67 0.50 -1.22
CA VAL A 117 11.80 1.27 -0.30
C VAL A 117 12.13 0.92 1.16
N ALA A 118 12.22 -0.37 1.47
CA ALA A 118 12.57 -0.82 2.82
C ALA A 118 13.97 -0.33 3.23
N GLY A 119 14.94 -0.35 2.32
CA GLY A 119 16.27 0.22 2.55
C GLY A 119 16.21 1.72 2.88
N LYS A 120 15.47 2.50 2.09
CA LYS A 120 15.31 3.94 2.32
C LYS A 120 14.60 4.29 3.62
N PHE A 121 13.55 3.55 3.98
CA PHE A 121 12.84 3.77 5.24
C PHE A 121 13.69 3.40 6.46
N HIS A 122 14.66 2.51 6.29
CA HIS A 122 15.62 2.17 7.34
C HIS A 122 16.74 3.21 7.50
N GLU A 123 17.25 3.76 6.39
CA GLU A 123 18.27 4.83 6.41
C GLU A 123 17.77 6.08 7.14
N GLU A 124 16.51 6.45 6.91
CA GLU A 124 15.89 7.68 7.42
C GLU A 124 14.62 7.37 8.24
N PRO A 125 14.78 6.90 9.49
CA PRO A 125 13.65 6.43 10.28
C PRO A 125 12.71 7.58 10.64
N GLY A 126 11.42 7.39 10.36
CA GLY A 126 10.34 8.30 10.77
C GLY A 126 10.11 9.51 9.87
N ILE A 127 10.93 9.72 8.83
CA ILE A 127 10.75 10.79 7.84
C ILE A 127 9.63 10.42 6.86
N PHE A 128 9.63 9.18 6.39
CA PHE A 128 8.60 8.68 5.48
C PHE A 128 7.29 8.37 6.21
N LYS A 129 6.16 8.72 5.56
CA LYS A 129 4.82 8.56 6.14
C LYS A 129 3.80 7.98 5.17
N LEU A 130 4.02 8.09 3.87
CA LEU A 130 3.08 7.64 2.84
C LEU A 130 3.79 6.95 1.67
N LEU A 131 3.37 5.72 1.37
CA LEU A 131 3.76 4.96 0.19
C LEU A 131 2.56 4.88 -0.76
N ILE A 132 2.73 5.34 -2.00
CA ILE A 132 1.68 5.31 -3.03
C ILE A 132 2.08 4.34 -4.15
N ILE A 133 1.17 3.42 -4.49
CA ILE A 133 1.32 2.53 -5.64
C ILE A 133 0.19 2.78 -6.62
N ASP A 134 0.54 3.31 -7.78
CA ASP A 134 -0.35 3.58 -8.89
C ASP A 134 0.12 2.77 -10.12
N SER A 135 -0.53 1.72 -10.56
CA SER A 135 -1.55 0.93 -9.87
C SER A 135 -1.01 -0.48 -9.64
N ILE A 136 -1.56 -1.18 -8.66
CA ILE A 136 -1.10 -2.52 -8.26
C ILE A 136 -1.35 -3.59 -9.32
N MET A 137 -2.35 -3.40 -10.18
CA MET A 137 -2.76 -4.38 -11.19
C MET A 137 -2.30 -4.08 -12.61
N ALA A 138 -1.85 -2.86 -12.91
CA ALA A 138 -1.53 -2.48 -14.29
C ALA A 138 -0.46 -3.39 -14.90
N LEU A 139 0.62 -3.66 -14.16
CA LEU A 139 1.71 -4.51 -14.64
C LEU A 139 1.33 -5.99 -14.59
N PHE A 140 0.71 -6.45 -13.50
CA PHE A 140 0.25 -7.84 -13.36
C PHE A 140 -0.77 -8.29 -14.42
N ARG A 141 -1.53 -7.37 -15.02
CA ARG A 141 -2.47 -7.72 -16.10
C ARG A 141 -1.78 -7.80 -17.47
N VAL A 142 -0.67 -7.10 -17.65
CA VAL A 142 0.10 -7.12 -18.89
C VAL A 142 1.03 -8.33 -18.90
N ASP A 143 1.72 -8.57 -17.79
CA ASP A 143 2.73 -9.64 -17.67
C ASP A 143 2.11 -11.04 -17.63
N PHE A 144 0.92 -11.18 -17.04
CA PHE A 144 0.22 -12.46 -16.93
C PHE A 144 -1.07 -12.42 -17.76
N SER A 145 -1.10 -13.21 -18.83
CA SER A 145 -2.17 -13.19 -19.82
C SER A 145 -2.95 -14.51 -19.86
N GLY A 146 -4.27 -14.40 -20.00
CA GLY A 146 -5.15 -15.57 -20.06
C GLY A 146 -5.41 -16.24 -18.71
N ARG A 147 -6.16 -17.35 -18.76
CA ARG A 147 -6.62 -18.07 -17.54
C ARG A 147 -5.59 -19.05 -16.97
N GLY A 148 -4.63 -19.51 -17.78
CA GLY A 148 -3.61 -20.49 -17.37
C GLY A 148 -2.64 -19.94 -16.31
N GLU A 149 -2.30 -18.66 -16.42
CA GLU A 149 -1.34 -17.99 -15.53
C GLU A 149 -2.01 -17.30 -14.33
N LEU A 150 -3.34 -17.46 -14.18
CA LEU A 150 -4.10 -16.81 -13.12
C LEU A 150 -3.59 -17.21 -11.74
N ALA A 151 -3.28 -18.49 -11.52
CA ALA A 151 -2.81 -18.98 -10.23
C ALA A 151 -1.46 -18.35 -9.85
N GLU A 152 -0.51 -18.31 -10.79
CA GLU A 152 0.81 -17.70 -10.55
C GLU A 152 0.69 -16.20 -10.26
N ARG A 153 -0.11 -15.49 -11.06
CA ARG A 153 -0.40 -14.06 -10.84
C ARG A 153 -0.95 -13.81 -9.44
N GLN A 154 -1.92 -14.61 -9.00
CA GLN A 154 -2.54 -14.50 -7.69
C GLN A 154 -1.53 -14.78 -6.56
N GLN A 155 -0.60 -15.73 -6.74
CA GLN A 155 0.46 -16.00 -5.77
C GLN A 155 1.47 -14.86 -5.66
N LYS A 156 1.99 -14.36 -6.79
CA LYS A 156 2.93 -13.22 -6.82
C LYS A 156 2.30 -11.95 -6.23
N LEU A 157 1.02 -11.69 -6.57
CA LEU A 157 0.26 -10.59 -5.96
C LEU A 157 0.14 -10.74 -4.44
N ALA A 158 -0.16 -11.94 -3.95
CA ALA A 158 -0.28 -12.19 -2.51
C ALA A 158 1.05 -11.92 -1.77
N GLN A 159 2.18 -12.28 -2.37
CA GLN A 159 3.51 -11.99 -1.84
C GLN A 159 3.74 -10.47 -1.75
N MET A 160 3.42 -9.72 -2.80
CA MET A 160 3.55 -8.26 -2.81
C MET A 160 2.66 -7.60 -1.76
N LEU A 161 1.38 -7.99 -1.67
CA LEU A 161 0.46 -7.44 -0.67
C LEU A 161 0.89 -7.74 0.77
N SER A 162 1.38 -8.97 1.01
CA SER A 162 1.93 -9.33 2.33
C SER A 162 3.20 -8.51 2.65
N ARG A 163 4.05 -8.23 1.67
CA ARG A 163 5.23 -7.38 1.83
C ARG A 163 4.85 -5.94 2.18
N LEU A 164 3.85 -5.38 1.51
CA LEU A 164 3.34 -4.03 1.77
C LEU A 164 2.76 -3.90 3.18
N GLN A 165 1.96 -4.88 3.62
CA GLN A 165 1.43 -4.91 4.98
C GLN A 165 2.56 -4.89 6.03
N LYS A 166 3.60 -5.70 5.81
CA LYS A 166 4.77 -5.74 6.71
C LYS A 166 5.53 -4.41 6.73
N ILE A 167 5.74 -3.77 5.58
CA ILE A 167 6.39 -2.46 5.50
C ILE A 167 5.56 -1.41 6.26
N SER A 168 4.23 -1.45 6.12
CA SER A 168 3.32 -0.54 6.83
C SER A 168 3.46 -0.68 8.36
N GLU A 169 3.50 -1.91 8.87
CA GLU A 169 3.61 -2.19 10.30
C GLU A 169 5.01 -1.92 10.87
N GLU A 170 6.06 -2.21 10.09
CA GLU A 170 7.46 -2.10 10.53
C GLU A 170 7.92 -0.64 10.64
N TYR A 171 7.53 0.20 9.67
CA TYR A 171 7.94 1.60 9.62
C TYR A 171 6.85 2.58 10.05
N ASN A 172 5.66 2.08 10.42
CA ASN A 172 4.47 2.88 10.71
C ASN A 172 4.22 3.88 9.56
N VAL A 173 3.91 3.37 8.37
CA VAL A 173 3.64 4.18 7.17
C VAL A 173 2.28 3.84 6.59
N ALA A 174 1.58 4.84 6.06
CA ALA A 174 0.34 4.63 5.32
C ALA A 174 0.67 4.10 3.92
N VAL A 175 -0.05 3.07 3.47
CA VAL A 175 0.08 2.53 2.11
C VAL A 175 -1.21 2.78 1.35
N PHE A 176 -1.13 3.57 0.28
CA PHE A 176 -2.25 3.88 -0.60
C PHE A 176 -2.04 3.24 -1.97
N VAL A 177 -3.06 2.51 -2.43
CA VAL A 177 -2.97 1.72 -3.65
C VAL A 177 -4.15 2.02 -4.55
N THR A 178 -3.88 2.32 -5.83
CA THR A 178 -4.92 2.43 -6.85
C THR A 178 -5.10 1.09 -7.57
N ASN A 179 -6.32 0.86 -8.04
CA ASN A 179 -6.65 -0.34 -8.80
C ASN A 179 -7.61 -0.01 -9.95
N GLN A 180 -7.53 -0.82 -11.00
CA GLN A 180 -8.37 -0.69 -12.18
C GLN A 180 -9.61 -1.59 -12.08
N MET A 181 -10.66 -1.19 -12.78
CA MET A 181 -11.91 -1.94 -12.90
C MET A 181 -11.95 -2.70 -14.23
N THR A 182 -12.62 -3.84 -14.26
CA THR A 182 -12.98 -4.56 -15.47
C THR A 182 -14.49 -4.73 -15.56
N SER A 183 -15.02 -4.78 -16.78
CA SER A 183 -16.40 -5.20 -17.00
C SER A 183 -16.57 -6.68 -16.62
N ASP A 184 -17.70 -7.02 -16.03
CA ASP A 184 -18.10 -8.39 -15.75
C ASP A 184 -18.98 -8.94 -16.88
N PRO A 185 -18.46 -9.83 -17.74
CA PRO A 185 -19.25 -10.40 -18.83
C PRO A 185 -20.36 -11.37 -18.35
N GLY A 186 -20.37 -11.77 -17.07
CA GLY A 186 -21.43 -12.63 -16.51
C GLY A 186 -22.65 -11.86 -15.99
N ALA A 187 -22.54 -10.55 -15.80
CA ALA A 187 -23.58 -9.73 -15.18
C ALA A 187 -24.63 -9.21 -16.18
N THR A 188 -24.46 -9.47 -17.48
CA THR A 188 -25.51 -9.33 -18.50
C THR A 188 -26.72 -10.21 -18.21
N MET A 189 -26.59 -11.23 -17.36
CA MET A 189 -27.66 -12.13 -16.93
C MET A 189 -28.48 -11.58 -15.73
N THR A 190 -28.01 -10.53 -15.04
CA THR A 190 -28.60 -10.05 -13.76
C THR A 190 -29.13 -8.62 -13.80
N PHE A 191 -29.27 -8.01 -14.99
CA PHE A 191 -29.78 -6.64 -15.18
C PHE A 191 -29.13 -5.57 -14.28
N GLN A 192 -27.85 -5.74 -13.92
CA GLN A 192 -27.10 -4.71 -13.19
C GLN A 192 -26.68 -3.57 -14.14
N ALA A 193 -27.04 -2.35 -13.78
CA ALA A 193 -26.85 -1.15 -14.61
C ALA A 193 -25.39 -0.74 -14.87
N ASP A 194 -24.42 -1.22 -14.06
CA ASP A 194 -22.99 -1.01 -14.33
C ASP A 194 -22.15 -2.15 -13.72
N PRO A 195 -21.98 -3.27 -14.44
CA PRO A 195 -21.32 -4.44 -13.90
C PRO A 195 -19.81 -4.29 -13.98
N LYS A 196 -19.25 -3.41 -13.17
CA LYS A 196 -17.81 -3.23 -13.02
C LYS A 196 -17.34 -3.87 -11.72
N LYS A 197 -16.31 -4.71 -11.83
CA LYS A 197 -15.62 -5.30 -10.67
C LYS A 197 -14.16 -4.88 -10.62
N PRO A 198 -13.60 -4.66 -9.42
CA PRO A 198 -12.17 -4.40 -9.28
C PRO A 198 -11.36 -5.64 -9.68
N ILE A 199 -10.22 -5.40 -10.33
CA ILE A 199 -9.32 -6.47 -10.75
C ILE A 199 -8.51 -6.99 -9.55
N GLY A 200 -8.14 -8.27 -9.54
CA GLY A 200 -7.35 -8.89 -8.47
C GLY A 200 -8.06 -9.92 -7.62
N GLY A 201 -9.39 -9.99 -7.77
CA GLY A 201 -10.22 -11.00 -7.10
C GLY A 201 -10.15 -10.93 -5.58
N HIS A 202 -10.38 -12.07 -4.94
CA HIS A 202 -10.50 -12.16 -3.49
C HIS A 202 -9.21 -11.84 -2.73
N ILE A 203 -8.04 -12.12 -3.32
CA ILE A 203 -6.75 -11.86 -2.64
C ILE A 203 -6.60 -10.37 -2.32
N LEU A 204 -6.83 -9.51 -3.32
CA LEU A 204 -6.77 -8.07 -3.09
C LEU A 204 -7.88 -7.61 -2.15
N ALA A 205 -9.11 -8.12 -2.33
CA ALA A 205 -10.24 -7.77 -1.47
C ALA A 205 -10.02 -8.12 0.01
N HIS A 206 -9.32 -9.21 0.32
CA HIS A 206 -9.02 -9.62 1.69
C HIS A 206 -7.77 -8.98 2.27
N ALA A 207 -6.80 -8.62 1.44
CA ALA A 207 -5.61 -7.92 1.90
C ALA A 207 -5.87 -6.42 2.17
N SER A 208 -6.81 -5.80 1.45
CA SER A 208 -7.16 -4.40 1.67
C SER A 208 -7.99 -4.20 2.94
N THR A 209 -7.52 -3.32 3.83
CA THR A 209 -8.26 -2.93 5.04
C THR A 209 -9.47 -2.07 4.72
N THR A 210 -9.32 -1.09 3.83
CA THR A 210 -10.39 -0.16 3.44
C THR A 210 -10.38 -0.01 1.94
N ARG A 211 -11.56 -0.10 1.31
CA ARG A 211 -11.71 0.06 -0.14
C ARG A 211 -12.64 1.22 -0.44
N ILE A 212 -12.19 2.14 -1.28
CA ILE A 212 -12.99 3.28 -1.71
C ILE A 212 -13.30 3.10 -3.19
N SER A 213 -14.59 3.01 -3.52
CA SER A 213 -15.08 3.01 -4.88
C SER A 213 -15.40 4.44 -5.32
N LEU A 214 -14.80 4.87 -6.42
CA LEU A 214 -15.01 6.20 -6.98
C LEU A 214 -15.86 6.09 -8.25
N ARG A 215 -16.89 6.92 -8.33
CA ARG A 215 -17.79 7.03 -9.50
C ARG A 215 -17.96 8.49 -9.90
N LYS A 216 -18.09 8.73 -11.20
CA LYS A 216 -18.27 10.08 -11.75
C LYS A 216 -19.71 10.55 -11.49
N GLY A 217 -19.85 11.71 -10.86
CA GLY A 217 -21.14 12.39 -10.68
C GLY A 217 -21.44 13.35 -11.84
N ARG A 218 -22.27 14.36 -11.60
CA ARG A 218 -22.53 15.43 -12.58
C ARG A 218 -21.36 16.42 -12.60
N GLY A 219 -20.92 16.81 -13.80
CA GLY A 219 -19.81 17.75 -14.00
C GLY A 219 -18.50 17.27 -13.39
N GLU A 220 -17.93 18.08 -12.49
CA GLU A 220 -16.67 17.80 -11.80
C GLU A 220 -16.84 16.99 -10.50
N LEU A 221 -18.08 16.77 -10.06
CA LEU A 221 -18.35 16.01 -8.84
C LEU A 221 -17.95 14.54 -8.99
N ARG A 222 -17.46 13.97 -7.88
CA ARG A 222 -17.14 12.55 -7.74
C ARG A 222 -17.85 12.02 -6.50
N ILE A 223 -18.39 10.82 -6.60
CA ILE A 223 -19.04 10.15 -5.49
C ILE A 223 -18.08 9.04 -5.04
N ALA A 224 -17.67 9.10 -3.77
CA ALA A 224 -16.87 8.07 -3.14
C ALA A 224 -17.76 7.19 -2.24
N LYS A 225 -17.65 5.87 -2.37
CA LYS A 225 -18.36 4.91 -1.52
C LYS A 225 -17.34 4.02 -0.83
N ILE A 226 -17.42 3.96 0.50
CA ILE A 226 -16.59 3.07 1.30
C ILE A 226 -17.18 1.66 1.23
N TYR A 227 -16.32 0.68 0.99
CA TYR A 227 -16.58 -0.74 1.08
C TYR A 227 -15.65 -1.28 2.17
N ASP A 228 -16.21 -1.42 3.37
CA ASP A 228 -15.54 -2.13 4.46
C ASP A 228 -15.55 -3.64 4.19
N ARG A 229 -14.77 -4.39 4.97
CA ARG A 229 -14.72 -5.85 4.93
C ARG A 229 -15.90 -6.47 5.65
#